data_AF-A0A7C7GJ46-F1
#
_entry.id   AF-A0A7C7GJ46-F1
#
_cell.length_a   1.000
_cell.length_b   1.000
_cell.length_c   1.000
_cell.angle_alpha   90.00
_cell.angle_beta   90.00
_cell.angle_gamma   90.00
#
_symmetry.space_group_name_H-M   'P 1'
#
loop_
_entity.id
_entity.type
_entity.pdbx_description
1 polymer ?
#
loop_
_entity_poly.entity_id
_entity_poly.type
_entity_poly.pdbx_seq_one_letter_code
_entity_poly.pdbx_strand_id
1 'polypeptide(L)'
;KYRIWDTNEDNSKTIKSTLNELPKAVRKNIFIKMDIEEAEYKVLDDIIDLSDFIGAIVVEFHAIDKFAEDFNKIINKILKHFNIVHVHGNNYSKLLTNQNFPSAIEITFINKSHCDKNVKLSIKKYPLEGLDQPNKISRPDYDIVF
;
A
#
# COMPACT_ATOMS: atom_id res chain seq x y z
N LYS A 1 -16.92 18.11 8.72
CA LYS A 1 -15.71 17.43 8.20
C LYS A 1 -16.13 16.02 7.83
N TYR A 2 -15.91 15.60 6.59
CA TYR A 2 -16.31 14.27 6.11
C TYR A 2 -15.22 13.24 6.42
N ARG A 3 -15.62 11.99 6.71
CA ARG A 3 -14.72 10.83 6.69
C ARG A 3 -14.50 10.39 5.25
N ILE A 4 -13.28 10.05 4.84
CA ILE A 4 -13.06 9.40 3.54
C ILE A 4 -13.30 7.90 3.74
N TRP A 5 -14.21 7.32 2.94
CA TRP A 5 -14.70 5.95 3.12
C TRP A 5 -15.12 5.32 1.77
N ASP A 6 -15.80 4.17 1.78
CA ASP A 6 -16.31 3.47 0.59
C ASP A 6 -17.72 3.93 0.15
N THR A 7 -18.41 4.74 0.94
CA THR A 7 -19.74 5.32 0.61
C THR A 7 -19.79 6.84 0.78
N ASN A 8 -20.84 7.47 0.22
CA ASN A 8 -21.18 8.88 0.43
C ASN A 8 -22.31 9.06 1.48
N GLU A 9 -22.42 8.12 2.42
CA GLU A 9 -23.46 8.09 3.46
C GLU A 9 -22.84 8.41 4.84
N ASP A 10 -23.67 8.67 5.85
CA ASP A 10 -23.23 8.88 7.24
C ASP A 10 -22.06 9.86 7.41
N ASN A 11 -22.16 11.04 6.78
CA ASN A 11 -21.11 12.06 6.78
C ASN A 11 -19.74 11.53 6.28
N SER A 12 -19.78 10.58 5.34
CA SER A 12 -18.62 10.04 4.63
C SER A 12 -18.60 10.51 3.17
N LYS A 13 -17.43 10.44 2.54
CA LYS A 13 -17.24 10.66 1.10
C LYS A 13 -16.34 9.57 0.53
N THR A 14 -16.65 9.13 -0.69
CA THR A 14 -15.75 8.22 -1.41
C THR A 14 -14.45 8.90 -1.79
N ILE A 15 -13.41 8.12 -2.04
CA ILE A 15 -12.13 8.62 -2.56
C ILE A 15 -12.36 9.35 -3.88
N LYS A 16 -13.16 8.77 -4.78
CA LYS A 16 -13.54 9.39 -6.05
C LYS A 16 -14.22 10.75 -5.86
N SER A 17 -15.16 10.85 -4.93
CA SER A 17 -15.85 12.11 -4.60
C SER A 17 -14.86 13.14 -4.07
N THR A 18 -13.98 12.73 -3.16
CA THR A 18 -12.95 13.58 -2.57
C THR A 18 -11.96 14.09 -3.62
N LEU A 19 -11.45 13.23 -4.50
CA LEU A 19 -10.54 13.63 -5.58
C LEU A 19 -11.24 14.53 -6.61
N ASN A 20 -12.55 14.38 -6.79
CA ASN A 20 -13.34 15.22 -7.67
C ASN A 20 -13.49 16.68 -7.18
N GLU A 21 -13.29 16.92 -5.90
CA GLU A 21 -13.30 18.27 -5.30
C GLU A 21 -11.95 18.97 -5.44
N LEU A 22 -10.86 18.23 -5.71
CA LEU A 22 -9.55 18.82 -5.95
C LEU A 22 -9.54 19.59 -7.27
N PRO A 23 -8.96 20.81 -7.32
CA PRO A 23 -8.78 21.55 -8.56
C PRO A 23 -8.07 20.71 -9.62
N LYS A 24 -8.50 20.81 -10.88
CA LYS A 24 -7.89 20.03 -11.99
C LYS A 24 -6.38 20.22 -12.11
N ALA A 25 -5.88 21.42 -11.78
CA ALA A 25 -4.45 21.73 -11.82
C ALA A 25 -3.60 20.91 -10.83
N VAL A 26 -4.20 20.44 -9.73
CA VAL A 26 -3.51 19.62 -8.70
C VAL A 26 -3.93 18.15 -8.74
N ARG A 27 -4.85 17.77 -9.64
CA ARG A 27 -5.33 16.40 -9.81
C ARG A 27 -4.41 15.60 -10.73
N LYS A 28 -3.10 15.62 -10.43
CA LYS A 28 -2.09 14.77 -11.07
C LYS A 28 -0.99 14.50 -10.05
N ASN A 29 -0.37 13.33 -10.13
CA ASN A 29 0.74 12.92 -9.28
C ASN A 29 0.40 12.96 -7.78
N ILE A 30 -0.83 12.57 -7.41
CA ILE A 30 -1.24 12.49 -6.01
C ILE A 30 -0.42 11.40 -5.32
N PHE A 31 0.09 11.71 -4.13
CA PHE A 31 0.72 10.76 -3.24
C PHE A 31 -0.29 10.33 -2.17
N ILE A 32 -0.50 9.02 -2.01
CA ILE A 32 -1.42 8.47 -1.01
C ILE A 32 -0.59 7.71 0.02
N LYS A 33 -0.80 8.01 1.31
CA LYS A 33 -0.39 7.15 2.43
C LYS A 33 -1.64 6.58 3.09
N MET A 34 -1.67 5.28 3.33
CA MET A 34 -2.82 4.58 3.91
C MET A 34 -2.37 3.58 4.98
N ASP A 35 -2.98 3.73 6.16
CA ASP A 35 -2.83 2.86 7.32
C ASP A 35 -4.16 3.05 8.08
N ILE A 36 -5.09 2.10 7.91
CA ILE A 36 -6.49 2.25 8.31
C ILE A 36 -7.11 0.97 8.91
N GLU A 37 -6.27 0.08 9.45
CA GLU A 37 -6.65 -1.06 10.29
C GLU A 37 -7.70 -1.99 9.65
N GLU A 38 -7.27 -2.85 8.72
CA GLU A 38 -8.06 -3.86 7.97
C GLU A 38 -9.05 -3.25 6.94
N ALA A 39 -9.30 -1.95 6.98
CA ALA A 39 -10.17 -1.29 6.00
C ALA A 39 -9.52 -1.09 4.62
N GLU A 40 -8.20 -1.36 4.48
CA GLU A 40 -7.46 -1.24 3.23
C GLU A 40 -8.15 -2.02 2.11
N TYR A 41 -8.59 -3.25 2.40
CA TYR A 41 -9.18 -4.16 1.44
C TYR A 41 -10.51 -3.67 0.84
N LYS A 42 -11.20 -2.74 1.52
CA LYS A 42 -12.47 -2.17 1.05
C LYS A 42 -12.29 -1.01 0.08
N VAL A 43 -11.20 -0.23 0.25
CA VAL A 43 -11.05 1.07 -0.43
C VAL A 43 -9.96 1.08 -1.50
N LEU A 44 -9.01 0.15 -1.47
CA LEU A 44 -7.89 0.13 -2.40
C LEU A 44 -8.33 -0.08 -3.85
N ASP A 45 -9.40 -0.84 -4.08
CA ASP A 45 -9.92 -1.05 -5.44
C ASP A 45 -10.33 0.27 -6.11
N ASP A 46 -11.00 1.17 -5.36
CA ASP A 46 -11.38 2.51 -5.81
C ASP A 46 -10.17 3.41 -6.07
N ILE A 47 -9.11 3.27 -5.27
CA ILE A 47 -7.85 3.99 -5.48
C ILE A 47 -7.20 3.55 -6.80
N ILE A 48 -7.11 2.24 -7.03
CA ILE A 48 -6.45 1.68 -8.22
C ILE A 48 -7.20 2.11 -9.49
N ASP A 49 -8.53 2.19 -9.44
CA ASP A 49 -9.35 2.67 -10.56
C ASP A 49 -9.12 4.15 -10.90
N LEU A 50 -8.48 4.90 -9.99
CA LEU A 50 -8.08 6.30 -10.16
C LEU A 50 -6.56 6.46 -10.41
N SER A 51 -5.89 5.37 -10.82
CA SER A 51 -4.43 5.32 -10.99
C SER A 51 -3.85 6.41 -11.89
N ASP A 52 -4.58 6.89 -12.89
CA ASP A 52 -4.15 7.99 -13.78
C ASP A 52 -3.84 9.31 -13.05
N PHE A 53 -4.37 9.48 -11.84
CA PHE A 53 -4.15 10.68 -11.03
C PHE A 53 -3.11 10.50 -9.94
N ILE A 54 -2.62 9.28 -9.72
CA ILE A 54 -1.83 8.89 -8.56
C ILE A 54 -0.40 8.60 -9.00
N GLY A 55 0.55 9.31 -8.41
CA GLY A 55 1.98 9.12 -8.67
C GLY A 55 2.59 8.00 -7.83
N ALA A 56 2.16 7.86 -6.57
CA ALA A 56 2.64 6.83 -5.67
C ALA A 56 1.65 6.54 -4.52
N ILE A 57 1.73 5.33 -4.00
CA ILE A 57 0.91 4.83 -2.90
C ILE A 57 1.84 4.16 -1.88
N VAL A 58 1.71 4.51 -0.61
CA VAL A 58 2.28 3.75 0.51
C VAL A 58 1.11 3.20 1.30
N VAL A 59 1.05 1.88 1.48
CA VAL A 59 -0.02 1.26 2.25
C VAL A 59 0.52 0.21 3.21
N GLU A 60 0.06 0.25 4.45
CA GLU A 60 0.25 -0.83 5.42
C GLU A 60 -0.94 -1.79 5.34
N PHE A 61 -0.69 -3.00 4.85
CA PHE A 61 -1.71 -4.04 4.81
C PHE A 61 -1.78 -4.74 6.16
N HIS A 62 -2.94 -4.69 6.81
CA HIS A 62 -3.19 -5.31 8.11
C HIS A 62 -3.83 -6.69 7.99
N ALA A 63 -3.51 -7.62 8.90
CA ALA A 63 -4.16 -8.92 9.02
C ALA A 63 -4.20 -9.77 7.73
N ILE A 64 -3.07 -9.84 7.02
CA ILE A 64 -2.91 -10.58 5.76
C ILE A 64 -3.29 -12.06 5.89
N ASP A 65 -3.13 -12.66 7.07
CA ASP A 65 -3.56 -14.03 7.33
C ASP A 65 -5.08 -14.23 7.28
N LYS A 66 -5.86 -13.18 7.58
CA LYS A 66 -7.32 -13.19 7.48
C LYS A 66 -7.81 -12.83 6.09
N PHE A 67 -7.09 -11.92 5.42
CA PHE A 67 -7.48 -11.33 4.13
C PHE A 67 -6.57 -11.77 2.98
N ALA A 68 -6.02 -12.99 3.03
CA ALA A 68 -5.02 -13.45 2.07
C ALA A 68 -5.52 -13.42 0.61
N GLU A 69 -6.77 -13.78 0.37
CA GLU A 69 -7.37 -13.76 -0.96
C GLU A 69 -7.52 -12.32 -1.48
N ASP A 70 -8.08 -11.42 -0.67
CA ASP A 70 -8.25 -10.01 -1.01
C ASP A 70 -6.91 -9.31 -1.20
N PHE A 71 -5.92 -9.60 -0.34
CA PHE A 71 -4.55 -9.12 -0.49
C PHE A 71 -3.98 -9.50 -1.86
N ASN A 72 -4.01 -10.78 -2.22
CA ASN A 72 -3.48 -11.25 -3.51
C ASN A 72 -4.25 -10.66 -4.69
N LYS A 73 -5.58 -10.51 -4.59
CA LYS A 73 -6.40 -9.85 -5.62
C LYS A 73 -5.98 -8.39 -5.81
N ILE A 74 -5.80 -7.64 -4.72
CA ILE A 74 -5.37 -6.24 -4.76
C ILE A 74 -3.96 -6.12 -5.32
N ILE A 75 -3.01 -6.94 -4.87
CA ILE A 75 -1.64 -6.96 -5.40
C ILE A 75 -1.65 -7.22 -6.93
N ASN A 76 -2.42 -8.18 -7.40
CA ASN A 76 -2.55 -8.46 -8.83
C ASN A 76 -3.17 -7.29 -9.62
N LYS A 77 -4.09 -6.53 -9.01
CA LYS A 77 -4.72 -5.37 -9.64
C LYS A 77 -3.79 -4.16 -9.67
N ILE A 78 -3.19 -3.79 -8.54
CA ILE A 78 -2.32 -2.61 -8.40
C ILE A 78 -1.06 -2.75 -9.26
N LEU A 79 -0.49 -3.97 -9.36
CA LEU A 79 0.70 -4.23 -10.18
C LEU A 79 0.48 -4.04 -11.68
N LYS A 80 -0.76 -3.86 -12.17
CA LYS A 80 -1.02 -3.46 -13.56
C LYS A 80 -0.53 -2.03 -13.82
N HIS A 81 -0.72 -1.13 -12.85
CA HIS A 81 -0.49 0.31 -12.99
C HIS A 81 0.75 0.81 -12.23
N PHE A 82 1.17 0.09 -11.19
CA PHE A 82 2.27 0.49 -10.30
C PHE A 82 3.35 -0.60 -10.22
N ASN A 83 4.57 -0.19 -9.86
CA ASN A 83 5.66 -1.06 -9.46
C ASN A 83 5.83 -1.01 -7.94
N ILE A 84 6.11 -2.15 -7.31
CA ILE A 84 6.60 -2.18 -5.93
C ILE A 84 8.05 -1.70 -5.93
N VAL A 85 8.36 -0.68 -5.14
CA VAL A 85 9.72 -0.12 -5.03
C VAL A 85 10.34 -0.29 -3.64
N HIS A 86 9.51 -0.57 -2.63
CA HIS A 86 9.96 -0.84 -1.27
C HIS A 86 8.93 -1.68 -0.51
N VAL A 87 9.41 -2.50 0.42
CA VAL A 87 8.59 -3.25 1.37
C VAL A 87 9.25 -3.22 2.75
N HIS A 88 8.47 -3.14 3.82
CA HIS A 88 8.96 -3.29 5.19
C HIS A 88 7.94 -4.05 6.03
N GLY A 89 8.40 -5.09 6.72
CA GLY A 89 7.53 -5.95 7.53
C GLY A 89 7.30 -5.35 8.91
N ASN A 90 6.04 -5.21 9.32
CA ASN A 90 5.72 -4.67 10.64
C ASN A 90 6.01 -5.73 11.72
N ASN A 91 7.03 -5.49 12.55
CA ASN A 91 7.46 -6.41 13.60
C ASN A 91 6.68 -6.32 14.93
N TYR A 92 5.64 -5.49 15.01
CA TYR A 92 4.57 -5.66 16.01
C TYR A 92 3.62 -6.81 15.63
N SER A 93 3.44 -7.04 14.33
CA SER A 93 2.58 -8.08 13.80
C SER A 93 3.17 -9.48 14.03
N LYS A 94 2.41 -10.54 13.76
CA LYS A 94 2.92 -11.91 13.91
C LYS A 94 3.61 -12.35 12.62
N LEU A 95 4.66 -13.14 12.73
CA LEU A 95 5.24 -13.84 11.59
C LEU A 95 4.36 -15.05 11.21
N LEU A 96 3.94 -15.12 9.97
CA LEU A 96 3.23 -16.28 9.41
C LEU A 96 4.26 -17.38 9.11
N THR A 97 4.51 -18.24 10.09
CA THR A 97 5.61 -19.21 10.09
C THR A 97 5.67 -20.11 8.85
N ASN A 98 4.51 -20.46 8.29
CA ASN A 98 4.44 -21.34 7.11
C ASN A 98 4.88 -20.62 5.81
N GLN A 99 4.88 -19.28 5.81
CA GLN A 99 5.16 -18.45 4.65
C GLN A 99 6.41 -17.58 4.83
N ASN A 100 6.96 -17.54 6.07
CA ASN A 100 7.99 -16.60 6.48
C ASN A 100 7.67 -15.14 6.07
N PHE A 101 6.42 -14.74 6.29
CA PHE A 101 5.89 -13.46 5.87
C PHE A 101 5.14 -12.79 7.03
N PRO A 102 5.28 -11.49 7.27
CA PRO A 102 4.59 -10.83 8.39
C PRO A 102 3.08 -10.72 8.12
N SER A 103 2.27 -10.75 9.18
CA SER A 103 0.82 -10.57 9.04
C SER A 103 0.43 -9.12 8.76
N ALA A 104 1.35 -8.18 8.90
CA ALA A 104 1.23 -6.83 8.40
C ALA A 104 2.51 -6.34 7.71
N ILE A 105 2.37 -5.62 6.60
CA ILE A 105 3.49 -5.14 5.78
C ILE A 105 3.17 -3.77 5.17
N GLU A 106 4.12 -2.85 5.25
CA GLU A 106 4.08 -1.60 4.49
C GLU A 106 4.68 -1.82 3.10
N ILE A 107 3.96 -1.45 2.05
CA ILE A 107 4.41 -1.55 0.66
C ILE A 107 4.34 -0.18 0.01
N THR A 108 5.45 0.23 -0.60
CA THR A 108 5.51 1.44 -1.44
C THR A 108 5.41 1.08 -2.91
N PHE A 109 4.45 1.71 -3.58
CA PHE A 109 4.16 1.59 -4.99
C PHE A 109 4.43 2.91 -5.71
N ILE A 110 5.10 2.85 -6.87
CA ILE A 110 5.27 3.99 -7.78
C ILE A 110 4.53 3.71 -9.08
N ASN A 111 3.80 4.70 -9.60
CA ASN A 111 3.08 4.59 -10.86
C ASN A 111 4.07 4.33 -12.00
N LYS A 112 3.79 3.34 -12.85
CA LYS A 112 4.68 2.96 -13.96
C LYS A 112 4.95 4.09 -14.94
N SER A 113 4.07 5.09 -15.04
CA SER A 113 4.29 6.30 -15.85
C SER A 113 5.47 7.15 -15.38
N HIS A 114 5.93 6.97 -14.14
CA HIS A 114 7.13 7.63 -13.59
C HIS A 114 8.38 6.74 -13.63
N CYS A 115 8.29 5.52 -14.16
CA CYS A 115 9.41 4.58 -14.22
C CYS A 115 9.96 4.46 -15.65
N ASP A 116 11.25 4.16 -15.76
CA ASP A 116 11.85 3.76 -17.02
C ASP A 116 11.24 2.45 -17.52
N LYS A 117 11.27 2.23 -18.85
CA LYS A 117 10.76 0.99 -19.45
C LYS A 117 11.51 -0.27 -19.01
N ASN A 118 12.76 -0.12 -18.56
CA ASN A 118 13.66 -1.22 -18.21
C ASN A 118 13.76 -1.42 -16.69
N VAL A 119 12.63 -1.55 -16.01
CA VAL A 119 12.60 -1.87 -14.57
C VAL A 119 13.16 -3.28 -14.35
N LYS A 120 14.06 -3.42 -13.37
CA LYS A 120 14.63 -4.71 -12.97
C LYS A 120 14.00 -5.18 -11.66
N LEU A 121 13.89 -6.49 -11.51
CA LEU A 121 13.51 -7.08 -10.22
C LEU A 121 14.58 -6.76 -9.18
N SER A 122 14.13 -6.50 -7.95
CA SER A 122 15.02 -6.29 -6.82
C SER A 122 15.70 -7.60 -6.44
N ILE A 123 16.99 -7.51 -6.09
CA ILE A 123 17.77 -8.59 -5.45
C ILE A 123 18.08 -8.25 -3.98
N LYS A 124 17.43 -7.20 -3.46
CA LYS A 124 17.65 -6.74 -2.09
C LYS A 124 16.93 -7.64 -1.10
N LYS A 125 17.45 -7.65 0.13
CA LYS A 125 16.78 -8.18 1.31
C LYS A 125 16.26 -7.01 2.13
N TYR A 126 15.13 -7.21 2.79
CA TYR A 126 14.52 -6.20 3.66
C TYR A 126 14.49 -6.74 5.10
N PRO A 127 14.67 -5.90 6.13
CA PRO A 127 14.81 -4.44 6.08
C PRO A 127 16.12 -3.95 5.44
N LEU A 128 16.09 -2.76 4.83
CA LEU A 128 17.25 -2.06 4.28
C LEU A 128 17.97 -1.26 5.36
N GLU A 129 19.24 -1.57 5.56
CA GLU A 129 20.11 -0.84 6.50
C GLU A 129 20.16 0.66 6.15
N GLY A 130 19.96 1.51 7.17
CA GLY A 130 19.98 2.97 7.05
C GLY A 130 18.70 3.61 6.48
N LEU A 131 17.74 2.79 6.03
CA LEU A 131 16.41 3.26 5.60
C LEU A 131 15.31 2.79 6.54
N ASP A 132 15.27 1.49 6.81
CA ASP A 132 14.21 0.85 7.60
C ASP A 132 14.53 0.87 9.10
N GLN A 133 13.48 0.94 9.91
CA GLN A 133 13.56 0.87 11.37
C GLN A 133 12.45 -0.02 11.91
N PRO A 134 12.71 -0.78 12.98
CA PRO A 134 11.71 -1.65 13.55
C PRO A 134 10.56 -0.82 14.15
N ASN A 135 9.31 -1.19 13.82
CA ASN A 135 8.14 -0.57 14.45
C ASN A 135 8.20 -0.78 15.97
N LYS A 136 8.55 -1.99 16.42
CA LYS A 136 8.82 -2.36 17.81
C LYS A 136 10.31 -2.42 18.06
N ILE A 137 10.87 -1.36 18.65
CA ILE A 137 12.30 -1.24 18.98
C ILE A 137 12.86 -2.43 19.78
N SER A 138 12.04 -3.06 20.63
CA SER A 138 12.45 -4.20 21.46
C SER A 138 12.41 -5.56 20.76
N ARG A 139 12.07 -5.62 19.47
CA ARG A 139 12.08 -6.84 18.66
C ARG A 139 12.90 -6.61 17.39
N PRO A 140 13.61 -7.63 16.89
CA PRO A 140 14.21 -7.55 15.56
C PRO A 140 13.11 -7.41 14.50
N ASP A 141 13.47 -6.81 13.37
CA ASP A 141 12.61 -6.79 12.18
C ASP A 141 12.49 -8.19 11.55
N TYR A 142 11.50 -8.34 10.68
CA TYR A 142 11.32 -9.56 9.89
C TYR A 142 12.12 -9.51 8.60
N ASP A 143 12.95 -10.54 8.37
CA ASP A 143 13.68 -10.70 7.11
C ASP A 143 12.71 -11.09 5.98
N ILE A 144 12.71 -10.29 4.91
CA ILE A 144 11.99 -10.57 3.67
C ILE A 144 13.01 -10.75 2.54
N VAL A 145 12.99 -11.93 1.92
CA VAL A 145 13.91 -12.34 0.85
C VAL A 145 13.09 -12.81 -0.34
N PHE A 146 13.48 -12.38 -1.55
CA PHE A 146 12.86 -12.73 -2.84
C PHE A 146 13.80 -13.57 -3.70
#